data_AF-A0A7L4NUF8-F1
#
_entry.id   AF-A0A7L4NUF8-F1
#
_cell.length_a   1.000
_cell.length_b   1.000
_cell.length_c   1.000
_cell.angle_alpha   90.00
_cell.angle_beta   90.00
_cell.angle_gamma   90.00
#
_symmetry.space_group_name_H-M   'P 1'
#
loop_
_entity.id
_entity.type
_entity.pdbx_description
1 polymer ?
#
loop_
_entity_poly.entity_id
_entity_poly.type
_entity_poly.pdbx_seq_one_letter_code
_entity_poly.pdbx_strand_id
1 'polypeptide(L)'
;MVKTIINFKNYLLNKSNQYRYYKSHYASLKQDIVKLESNLKDLKIRLDEKSSVNASLKQDIVKLKKEIAALTHGYPPGHFYSPINDIDFLKSKEDEIWKPELIEGIELREKEQLNLFKLIVKYYPEFPFESKQPNLRYYPGNNMYGIGSAILLYSMIRVLKPNKIIEVGSGFSSALMMDVNDLFFEKEIELTFIEPYPERLYSLMSEEDKTRNEVIDKIVQDVNLEKYKELEPNDILFIDSSHVVKTGSDVQHIIFKILPVLKSGVYIHFHDIFYPFEYPKNWVINRKWSWNEDYFLRAFLMYNNQFQIALSTKYLYEYHDEVDYKGYDIGNSLWLKKV
;
A
#
# COMPACT_ATOMS: atom_id res chain seq x y z
N MET A 1 12.99 -108.82 16.55
CA MET A 1 13.74 -108.23 15.42
C MET A 1 12.94 -107.17 14.66
N VAL A 2 11.70 -107.46 14.23
CA VAL A 2 10.85 -106.52 13.45
C VAL A 2 10.50 -105.20 14.18
N LYS A 3 10.11 -105.24 15.47
CA LYS A 3 9.80 -104.02 16.26
C LYS A 3 10.99 -103.06 16.40
N THR A 4 12.20 -103.59 16.59
CA THR A 4 13.43 -102.80 16.71
C THR A 4 13.77 -102.08 15.41
N ILE A 5 13.58 -102.77 14.27
CA ILE A 5 13.78 -102.20 12.92
C ILE A 5 12.76 -101.09 12.66
N ILE A 6 11.49 -101.27 13.04
CA ILE A 6 10.44 -100.24 12.90
C ILE A 6 10.74 -99.02 13.76
N ASN A 7 11.16 -99.20 15.02
CA ASN A 7 11.52 -98.09 15.91
C ASN A 7 12.75 -97.32 15.40
N PHE A 8 13.75 -98.01 14.87
CA PHE A 8 14.93 -97.37 14.27
C PHE A 8 14.57 -96.61 12.99
N LYS A 9 13.71 -97.18 12.13
CA LYS A 9 13.18 -96.50 10.94
C LYS A 9 12.40 -95.24 11.30
N ASN A 10 11.55 -95.28 12.32
CA ASN A 10 10.79 -94.12 12.79
C ASN A 10 11.70 -93.04 13.42
N TYR A 11 12.74 -93.44 14.15
CA TYR A 11 13.76 -92.53 14.67
C TYR A 11 14.50 -91.80 13.54
N LEU A 12 14.97 -92.54 12.53
CA LEU A 12 15.63 -91.97 11.35
C LEU A 12 14.69 -91.05 10.54
N LEU A 13 13.41 -91.42 10.41
CA LEU A 13 12.41 -90.61 9.72
C LEU A 13 12.14 -89.29 10.47
N ASN A 14 12.03 -89.34 11.80
CA ASN A 14 11.85 -88.16 12.64
C ASN A 14 13.07 -87.22 12.56
N LYS A 15 14.29 -87.76 12.67
CA LYS A 15 15.54 -86.99 12.47
C LYS A 15 15.63 -86.39 11.07
N SER A 16 15.21 -87.12 10.03
CA SER A 16 15.16 -86.60 8.65
C SER A 16 14.16 -85.46 8.49
N ASN A 17 12.96 -85.59 9.07
CA ASN A 17 11.94 -84.53 9.03
C ASN A 17 12.39 -83.28 9.81
N GLN A 18 13.01 -83.46 10.98
CA GLN A 18 13.58 -82.38 11.78
C GLN A 18 14.71 -81.66 11.01
N TYR A 19 15.58 -82.41 10.32
CA TYR A 19 16.61 -81.82 9.45
C TYR A 19 16.01 -81.03 8.28
N ARG A 20 14.98 -81.56 7.60
CA ARG A 20 14.28 -80.84 6.52
C ARG A 20 13.65 -79.54 7.01
N TYR A 21 13.02 -79.56 8.19
CA TYR A 21 12.43 -78.38 8.82
C TYR A 21 13.49 -77.32 9.14
N TYR A 22 14.62 -77.69 9.76
CA TYR A 22 15.70 -76.73 10.02
C TYR A 22 16.35 -76.22 8.74
N LYS A 23 16.47 -77.06 7.71
CA LYS A 23 17.02 -76.67 6.41
C LYS A 23 16.12 -75.65 5.71
N SER A 24 14.79 -75.84 5.71
CA SER A 24 13.86 -74.88 5.12
C SER A 24 13.78 -73.59 5.93
N HIS A 25 13.76 -73.67 7.25
CA HIS A 25 13.75 -72.51 8.13
C HIS A 25 15.04 -71.68 7.99
N TYR A 26 16.21 -72.33 7.90
CA TYR A 26 17.47 -71.67 7.64
C TYR A 26 17.51 -70.98 6.25
N ALA A 27 16.89 -71.58 5.23
CA ALA A 27 16.76 -70.95 3.92
C ALA A 27 15.85 -69.70 3.97
N SER A 28 14.76 -69.75 4.73
CA SER A 28 13.90 -68.58 4.98
C SER A 28 14.65 -67.47 5.71
N LEU A 29 15.37 -67.80 6.80
CA LEU A 29 16.17 -66.83 7.54
C LEU A 29 17.24 -66.16 6.64
N LYS A 30 17.86 -66.92 5.73
CA LYS A 30 18.79 -66.36 4.75
C LYS A 30 18.13 -65.35 3.83
N GLN A 31 16.93 -65.61 3.35
CA GLN A 31 16.17 -64.67 2.52
C GLN A 31 15.78 -63.42 3.32
N ASP A 32 15.37 -63.59 4.58
CA ASP A 32 15.04 -62.47 5.47
C ASP A 32 16.27 -61.59 5.77
N ILE A 33 17.44 -62.19 5.99
CA ILE A 33 18.70 -61.46 6.17
C ILE A 33 19.01 -60.62 4.93
N VAL A 34 18.94 -61.19 3.73
CA VAL A 34 19.19 -60.45 2.48
C VAL A 34 18.21 -59.29 2.32
N LYS A 35 16.93 -59.50 2.65
CA LYS A 35 15.91 -58.45 2.60
C LYS A 35 16.18 -57.34 3.62
N LEU A 36 16.57 -57.70 4.84
CA LEU A 36 16.94 -56.74 5.89
C LEU A 36 18.19 -55.94 5.52
N GLU A 37 19.20 -56.58 4.94
CA GLU A 37 20.40 -55.92 4.43
C GLU A 37 20.08 -54.91 3.33
N SER A 38 19.19 -55.27 2.39
CA SER A 38 18.68 -54.35 1.37
C SER A 38 17.93 -53.17 1.97
N ASN A 39 16.99 -53.42 2.89
CA ASN A 39 16.23 -52.36 3.54
C ASN A 39 17.13 -51.42 4.35
N LEU A 40 18.15 -51.97 5.03
CA LEU A 40 19.12 -51.19 5.80
C LEU A 40 19.96 -50.30 4.88
N LYS A 41 20.31 -50.78 3.69
CA LYS A 41 21.00 -49.99 2.67
C LYS A 41 20.13 -48.83 2.19
N ASP A 42 18.86 -49.07 1.88
CA ASP A 42 17.93 -48.03 1.42
C ASP A 42 17.66 -46.99 2.51
N LEU A 43 17.52 -47.42 3.78
CA LEU A 43 17.35 -46.52 4.93
C LEU A 43 18.57 -45.62 5.13
N LYS A 44 19.78 -46.13 4.93
CA LYS A 44 21.01 -45.32 5.01
C LYS A 44 21.04 -44.25 3.93
N ILE A 45 20.71 -44.59 2.69
CA ILE A 45 20.64 -43.63 1.58
C ILE A 45 19.66 -42.51 1.91
N ARG A 46 18.44 -42.85 2.37
CA ARG A 46 17.43 -41.84 2.76
C ARG A 46 17.88 -40.99 3.95
N LEU A 47 18.62 -41.57 4.90
CA LEU A 47 19.15 -40.83 6.04
C LEU A 47 20.23 -39.83 5.59
N ASP A 48 21.09 -40.22 4.66
CA ASP A 48 22.13 -39.36 4.09
C ASP A 48 21.52 -38.20 3.30
N GLU A 49 20.50 -38.48 2.47
CA GLU A 49 19.73 -37.47 1.75
C GLU A 49 19.09 -36.46 2.71
N LYS A 50 18.38 -36.94 3.75
CA LYS A 50 17.77 -36.06 4.75
C LYS A 50 18.79 -35.26 5.55
N SER A 51 19.95 -35.85 5.84
CA SER A 51 21.03 -35.18 6.56
C SER A 51 21.63 -34.05 5.71
N SER A 52 21.79 -34.28 4.42
CA SER A 52 22.23 -33.27 3.44
C SER A 52 21.23 -32.11 3.35
N VAL A 53 19.93 -32.41 3.21
CA VAL A 53 18.88 -31.37 3.17
C VAL A 53 18.85 -30.56 4.48
N ASN A 54 18.96 -31.22 5.64
CA ASN A 54 18.98 -30.53 6.92
C ASN A 54 20.22 -29.63 7.08
N ALA A 55 21.38 -30.06 6.56
CA ALA A 55 22.58 -29.22 6.52
C ALA A 55 22.37 -27.98 5.64
N SER A 56 21.77 -28.12 4.46
CA SER A 56 21.41 -27.00 3.59
C SER A 56 20.44 -26.03 4.29
N LEU A 57 19.36 -26.53 4.88
CA LEU A 57 18.38 -25.69 5.58
C LEU A 57 19.00 -24.92 6.75
N LYS A 58 19.94 -25.53 7.48
CA LYS A 58 20.68 -24.83 8.54
C LYS A 58 21.53 -23.70 7.98
N GLN A 59 22.18 -23.90 6.84
CA GLN A 59 22.94 -22.84 6.16
C GLN A 59 22.01 -21.73 5.66
N ASP A 60 20.86 -22.08 5.07
CA ASP A 60 19.86 -21.12 4.63
C ASP A 60 19.31 -20.30 5.81
N ILE A 61 19.01 -20.92 6.95
CA ILE A 61 18.58 -20.22 8.16
C ILE A 61 19.66 -19.25 8.65
N VAL A 62 20.94 -19.65 8.64
CA VAL A 62 22.04 -18.77 9.03
C VAL A 62 22.19 -17.60 8.07
N LYS A 63 22.09 -17.87 6.76
CA LYS A 63 22.13 -16.84 5.71
C LYS A 63 20.96 -15.86 5.84
N LEU A 64 19.74 -16.35 5.97
CA LEU A 64 18.54 -15.54 6.17
C LEU A 64 18.62 -14.72 7.47
N LYS A 65 19.12 -15.30 8.58
CA LYS A 65 19.36 -14.54 9.81
C LYS A 65 20.37 -13.42 9.61
N LYS A 66 21.42 -13.64 8.82
CA LYS A 66 22.42 -12.62 8.49
C LYS A 66 21.85 -11.55 7.56
N GLU A 67 21.01 -11.92 6.60
CA GLU A 67 20.32 -10.99 5.71
C GLU A 67 19.28 -10.16 6.47
N ILE A 68 18.48 -10.78 7.35
CA ILE A 68 17.56 -10.09 8.26
C ILE A 68 18.33 -9.15 9.20
N ALA A 69 19.46 -9.60 9.74
CA ALA A 69 20.35 -8.78 10.55
C ALA A 69 21.05 -7.67 9.74
N ALA A 70 21.14 -7.78 8.42
CA ALA A 70 21.64 -6.72 7.54
C ALA A 70 20.53 -5.76 7.08
N LEU A 71 19.26 -6.20 7.12
CA LEU A 71 18.05 -5.39 6.94
C LEU A 71 17.67 -4.61 8.21
N THR A 72 18.48 -4.66 9.26
CA THR A 72 18.19 -4.00 10.52
C THR A 72 18.31 -2.49 10.37
N HIS A 73 17.14 -1.86 10.30
CA HIS A 73 16.87 -0.67 11.08
C HIS A 73 17.47 -0.88 12.48
N GLY A 74 18.12 0.12 13.07
CA GLY A 74 18.80 -0.02 14.37
C GLY A 74 17.91 -0.60 15.48
N TYR A 75 16.59 -0.62 15.27
CA TYR A 75 15.58 -1.18 16.15
C TYR A 75 14.44 -1.86 15.36
N PRO A 76 13.80 -2.92 15.89
CA PRO A 76 12.69 -3.61 15.23
C PRO A 76 11.41 -2.75 15.17
N PRO A 77 10.42 -3.07 14.31
CA PRO A 77 9.08 -2.47 14.37
C PRO A 77 8.52 -2.48 15.80
N GLY A 78 7.91 -1.38 16.21
CA GLY A 78 7.36 -1.23 17.55
C GLY A 78 8.32 -0.77 18.64
N HIS A 79 9.62 -0.85 18.42
CA HIS A 79 10.58 -0.30 19.37
C HIS A 79 10.48 1.23 19.41
N PHE A 80 10.73 1.85 20.57
CA PHE A 80 10.65 3.30 20.79
C PHE A 80 11.49 4.18 19.84
N TYR A 81 12.42 3.59 19.10
CA TYR A 81 13.30 4.27 18.14
C TYR A 81 13.05 3.83 16.70
N SER A 82 12.02 3.00 16.48
CA SER A 82 11.60 2.56 15.16
C SER A 82 10.42 3.41 14.70
N PRO A 83 10.43 3.92 13.46
CA PRO A 83 9.28 4.60 12.88
C PRO A 83 8.21 3.61 12.37
N ILE A 84 8.47 2.29 12.45
CA ILE A 84 7.58 1.25 11.95
C ILE A 84 6.68 0.78 13.08
N ASN A 85 5.38 0.70 12.80
CA ASN A 85 4.34 0.35 13.77
C ASN A 85 4.50 -1.06 14.37
N ASP A 86 4.13 -1.20 15.66
CA ASP A 86 3.89 -2.49 16.32
C ASP A 86 2.45 -2.94 16.07
N ILE A 87 2.27 -3.95 15.22
CA ILE A 87 0.93 -4.43 14.87
C ILE A 87 0.21 -5.09 16.06
N ASP A 88 0.93 -5.76 16.96
CA ASP A 88 0.32 -6.46 18.10
C ASP A 88 -0.10 -5.46 19.18
N PHE A 89 0.72 -4.43 19.42
CA PHE A 89 0.32 -3.30 20.27
C PHE A 89 -0.91 -2.58 19.70
N LEU A 90 -0.92 -2.25 18.41
CA LEU A 90 -2.05 -1.55 17.79
C LEU A 90 -3.34 -2.36 17.88
N LYS A 91 -3.28 -3.69 17.68
CA LYS A 91 -4.44 -4.58 17.91
C LYS A 91 -4.90 -4.58 19.37
N SER A 92 -3.97 -4.53 20.32
CA SER A 92 -4.33 -4.46 21.74
C SER A 92 -5.01 -3.15 22.14
N LYS A 93 -4.91 -2.11 21.30
CA LYS A 93 -5.41 -0.76 21.52
C LYS A 93 -6.42 -0.30 20.45
N GLU A 94 -6.97 -1.23 19.68
CA GLU A 94 -7.75 -0.87 18.50
C GLU A 94 -9.00 -0.05 18.80
N ASP A 95 -9.68 -0.35 19.90
CA ASP A 95 -10.87 0.40 20.32
C ASP A 95 -10.54 1.83 20.80
N GLU A 96 -9.31 2.08 21.25
CA GLU A 96 -8.85 3.40 21.67
C GLU A 96 -8.37 4.25 20.48
N ILE A 97 -7.71 3.63 19.50
CA ILE A 97 -7.10 4.30 18.35
C ILE A 97 -8.16 4.69 17.31
N TRP A 98 -9.07 3.76 16.97
CA TRP A 98 -10.07 3.97 15.92
C TRP A 98 -11.45 4.35 16.47
N LYS A 99 -11.52 4.91 17.68
CA LYS A 99 -12.77 5.51 18.19
C LYS A 99 -13.05 6.82 17.44
N PRO A 100 -14.33 7.18 17.21
CA PRO A 100 -14.68 8.51 16.77
C PRO A 100 -14.24 9.56 17.80
N GLU A 101 -13.57 10.62 17.36
CA GLU A 101 -13.11 11.71 18.22
C GLU A 101 -13.24 13.05 17.48
N LEU A 102 -13.75 14.06 18.20
CA LEU A 102 -13.69 15.45 17.74
C LEU A 102 -12.33 16.02 18.12
N ILE A 103 -11.66 16.67 17.16
CA ILE A 103 -10.33 17.23 17.39
C ILE A 103 -10.40 18.65 17.97
N GLU A 104 -9.59 18.89 19.00
CA GLU A 104 -9.37 20.23 19.55
C GLU A 104 -8.19 20.94 18.85
N GLY A 105 -8.18 22.27 18.91
CA GLY A 105 -7.07 23.09 18.42
C GLY A 105 -7.05 23.30 16.89
N ILE A 106 -7.99 22.73 16.14
CA ILE A 106 -8.14 22.93 14.70
C ILE A 106 -9.50 23.57 14.42
N GLU A 107 -9.52 24.70 13.72
CA GLU A 107 -10.75 25.32 13.26
C GLU A 107 -11.25 24.58 12.00
N LEU A 108 -12.30 23.77 12.15
CA LEU A 108 -12.82 22.95 11.05
C LEU A 108 -13.57 23.77 9.98
N ARG A 109 -14.12 24.95 10.32
CA ARG A 109 -14.83 25.82 9.35
C ARG A 109 -15.99 25.11 8.65
N GLU A 110 -16.77 24.36 9.43
CA GLU A 110 -17.86 23.49 8.94
C GLU A 110 -18.83 24.23 8.01
N LYS A 111 -19.29 25.42 8.40
CA LYS A 111 -20.23 26.21 7.61
C LYS A 111 -19.66 26.57 6.23
N GLU A 112 -18.39 26.92 6.18
CA GLU A 112 -17.68 27.26 4.94
C GLU A 112 -17.48 26.01 4.06
N GLN A 113 -17.15 24.87 4.66
CA GLN A 113 -17.06 23.59 3.96
C GLN A 113 -18.40 23.21 3.32
N LEU A 114 -19.51 23.31 4.06
CA LEU A 114 -20.86 23.03 3.53
C LEU A 114 -21.27 24.01 2.42
N ASN A 115 -20.89 25.28 2.53
CA ASN A 115 -21.15 26.25 1.46
C ASN A 115 -20.35 25.94 0.20
N LEU A 116 -19.09 25.51 0.34
CA LEU A 116 -18.28 25.04 -0.78
C LEU A 116 -18.87 23.77 -1.39
N PHE A 117 -19.33 22.82 -0.56
CA PHE A 117 -19.95 21.58 -1.03
C PHE A 117 -21.21 21.85 -1.87
N LYS A 118 -22.04 22.83 -1.48
CA LYS A 118 -23.19 23.28 -2.28
C LYS A 118 -22.82 23.82 -3.66
N LEU A 119 -21.58 24.29 -3.86
CA LEU A 119 -21.08 24.68 -5.18
C LEU A 119 -20.58 23.45 -5.94
N ILE A 120 -19.86 22.54 -5.27
CA ILE A 120 -19.35 21.28 -5.82
C ILE A 120 -20.48 20.45 -6.45
N VAL A 121 -21.56 20.20 -5.72
CA VAL A 121 -22.65 19.32 -6.17
C VAL A 121 -23.36 19.81 -7.44
N LYS A 122 -23.26 21.11 -7.77
CA LYS A 122 -23.83 21.66 -9.02
C LYS A 122 -23.19 21.06 -10.27
N TYR A 123 -21.96 20.55 -10.15
CA TYR A 123 -21.23 19.97 -11.28
C TYR A 123 -21.43 18.45 -11.43
N TYR A 124 -22.04 17.77 -10.46
CA TYR A 124 -22.24 16.31 -10.51
C TYR A 124 -23.07 15.81 -11.72
N PRO A 125 -24.12 16.53 -12.17
CA PRO A 125 -24.86 16.13 -13.38
C PRO A 125 -24.02 16.17 -14.66
N GLU A 126 -22.95 16.95 -14.68
CA GLU A 126 -22.06 17.13 -15.83
C GLU A 126 -20.79 16.26 -15.75
N PHE A 127 -20.65 15.41 -14.73
CA PHE A 127 -19.48 14.54 -14.55
C PHE A 127 -19.41 13.45 -15.63
N PRO A 128 -18.44 13.47 -16.56
CA PRO A 128 -18.45 12.60 -17.74
C PRO A 128 -17.77 11.23 -17.53
N PHE A 129 -17.11 11.02 -16.39
CA PHE A 129 -16.20 9.88 -16.18
C PHE A 129 -16.86 8.66 -15.51
N GLU A 130 -18.10 8.36 -15.87
CA GLU A 130 -18.85 7.21 -15.31
C GLU A 130 -18.39 5.86 -15.88
N SER A 131 -17.69 5.86 -17.00
CA SER A 131 -17.12 4.67 -17.63
C SER A 131 -15.89 5.02 -18.47
N LYS A 132 -15.13 4.01 -18.89
CA LYS A 132 -13.98 4.20 -19.79
C LYS A 132 -14.46 4.64 -21.18
N GLN A 133 -13.93 5.76 -21.66
CA GLN A 133 -14.24 6.29 -22.99
C GLN A 133 -12.98 6.39 -23.87
N PRO A 134 -13.06 6.20 -25.19
CA PRO A 134 -11.89 6.24 -26.07
C PRO A 134 -11.14 7.57 -26.10
N ASN A 135 -11.84 8.69 -25.89
CA ASN A 135 -11.30 10.04 -26.03
C ASN A 135 -10.92 10.68 -24.68
N LEU A 136 -11.02 9.92 -23.58
CA LEU A 136 -10.69 10.38 -22.23
C LEU A 136 -9.53 9.54 -21.70
N ARG A 137 -8.60 10.20 -21.02
CA ARG A 137 -7.40 9.60 -20.42
C ARG A 137 -7.76 8.95 -19.10
N TYR A 138 -8.56 9.64 -18.28
CA TYR A 138 -9.09 9.10 -17.04
C TYR A 138 -10.24 8.14 -17.30
N TYR A 139 -10.27 7.07 -16.50
CA TYR A 139 -11.40 6.15 -16.46
C TYR A 139 -11.62 5.63 -15.04
N PRO A 140 -12.88 5.39 -14.63
CA PRO A 140 -13.17 4.81 -13.32
C PRO A 140 -12.74 3.33 -13.28
N GLY A 141 -12.41 2.84 -12.08
CA GLY A 141 -11.92 1.47 -11.88
C GLY A 141 -10.45 1.26 -12.30
N ASN A 142 -9.71 2.34 -12.53
CA ASN A 142 -8.24 2.26 -12.52
C ASN A 142 -7.74 1.87 -11.12
N ASN A 143 -6.48 1.46 -11.02
CA ASN A 143 -5.92 0.85 -9.81
C ASN A 143 -5.37 1.85 -8.78
N MET A 144 -5.46 3.17 -9.02
CA MET A 144 -4.79 4.18 -8.19
C MET A 144 -5.70 5.34 -7.78
N TYR A 145 -6.55 5.87 -8.66
CA TYR A 145 -7.34 7.08 -8.42
C TYR A 145 -8.85 6.83 -8.61
N GLY A 146 -9.52 6.58 -7.49
CA GLY A 146 -10.94 6.20 -7.44
C GLY A 146 -11.91 7.29 -7.93
N ILE A 147 -13.12 6.86 -8.32
CA ILE A 147 -14.14 7.75 -8.90
C ILE A 147 -14.63 8.82 -7.91
N GLY A 148 -14.67 8.54 -6.60
CA GLY A 148 -15.00 9.52 -5.57
C GLY A 148 -13.99 10.67 -5.49
N SER A 149 -12.69 10.35 -5.52
CA SER A 149 -11.63 11.37 -5.60
C SER A 149 -11.72 12.14 -6.91
N ALA A 150 -12.07 11.47 -8.01
CA ALA A 150 -12.21 12.10 -9.31
C ALA A 150 -13.37 13.10 -9.40
N ILE A 151 -14.57 12.75 -8.94
CA ILE A 151 -15.71 13.69 -8.96
C ILE A 151 -15.43 14.93 -8.11
N LEU A 152 -14.69 14.77 -7.02
CA LEU A 152 -14.28 15.88 -6.16
C LEU A 152 -13.23 16.77 -6.81
N LEU A 153 -12.15 16.21 -7.34
CA LEU A 153 -11.12 16.98 -8.02
C LEU A 153 -11.69 17.71 -9.25
N TYR A 154 -12.49 17.01 -10.06
CA TYR A 154 -13.25 17.59 -11.17
C TYR A 154 -14.06 18.81 -10.73
N SER A 155 -14.86 18.65 -9.68
CA SER A 155 -15.75 19.71 -9.21
C SER A 155 -14.96 20.87 -8.63
N MET A 156 -13.88 20.61 -7.89
CA MET A 156 -13.01 21.63 -7.33
C MET A 156 -12.34 22.47 -8.41
N ILE A 157 -11.82 21.85 -9.48
CA ILE A 157 -11.26 22.60 -10.63
C ILE A 157 -12.34 23.50 -11.23
N ARG A 158 -13.58 23.02 -11.38
CA ARG A 158 -14.71 23.81 -11.92
C ARG A 158 -15.19 24.93 -11.00
N VAL A 159 -15.14 24.74 -9.68
CA VAL A 159 -15.46 25.78 -8.69
C VAL A 159 -14.38 26.86 -8.68
N LEU A 160 -13.11 26.45 -8.61
CA LEU A 160 -11.98 27.36 -8.41
C LEU A 160 -11.57 28.08 -9.69
N LYS A 161 -11.72 27.41 -10.84
CA LYS A 161 -11.27 27.89 -12.16
C LYS A 161 -9.82 28.38 -12.12
N PRO A 162 -8.88 27.51 -11.73
CA PRO A 162 -7.48 27.88 -11.61
C PRO A 162 -6.92 28.28 -12.98
N ASN A 163 -5.94 29.18 -13.00
CA ASN A 163 -5.11 29.38 -14.19
C ASN A 163 -3.99 28.35 -14.24
N LYS A 164 -3.52 27.89 -13.07
CA LYS A 164 -2.41 26.94 -12.93
C LYS A 164 -2.72 25.81 -11.96
N ILE A 165 -2.25 24.62 -12.32
CA ILE A 165 -2.20 23.49 -11.41
C ILE A 165 -0.79 22.89 -11.45
N ILE A 166 -0.16 22.83 -10.28
CA ILE A 166 1.08 22.07 -10.07
C ILE A 166 0.72 20.81 -9.29
N GLU A 167 1.06 19.65 -9.83
CA GLU A 167 0.85 18.36 -9.19
C GLU A 167 2.19 17.72 -8.80
N VAL A 168 2.26 17.20 -7.57
CA VAL A 168 3.37 16.41 -7.04
C VAL A 168 2.88 14.98 -6.85
N GLY A 169 3.49 14.04 -7.59
CA GLY A 169 3.01 12.66 -7.73
C GLY A 169 1.94 12.57 -8.81
N SER A 170 2.28 11.94 -9.94
CA SER A 170 1.48 12.04 -11.16
C SER A 170 1.00 10.68 -11.70
N GLY A 171 -0.11 10.69 -12.45
CA GLY A 171 -0.71 9.50 -13.06
C GLY A 171 -2.16 9.70 -13.44
N PHE A 172 -3.08 8.99 -12.76
CA PHE A 172 -4.50 9.02 -13.11
C PHE A 172 -5.21 10.32 -12.68
N SER A 173 -4.75 10.99 -11.62
CA SER A 173 -5.17 12.34 -11.27
C SER A 173 -4.77 13.35 -12.36
N SER A 174 -3.55 13.25 -12.88
CA SER A 174 -3.07 14.04 -14.03
C SER A 174 -3.94 13.84 -15.27
N ALA A 175 -4.28 12.58 -15.57
CA ALA A 175 -5.17 12.22 -16.67
C ALA A 175 -6.54 12.89 -16.53
N LEU A 176 -7.09 12.92 -15.30
CA LEU A 176 -8.32 13.64 -15.02
C LEU A 176 -8.16 15.15 -15.21
N MET A 177 -7.10 15.76 -14.67
CA MET A 177 -6.86 17.20 -14.82
C MET A 177 -6.77 17.61 -16.29
N MET A 178 -6.06 16.84 -17.12
CA MET A 178 -5.97 17.07 -18.58
C MET A 178 -7.35 16.96 -19.24
N ASP A 179 -8.13 15.91 -18.95
CA ASP A 179 -9.47 15.75 -19.54
C ASP A 179 -10.43 16.87 -19.10
N VAL A 180 -10.35 17.32 -17.84
CA VAL A 180 -11.17 18.43 -17.35
C VAL A 180 -10.79 19.74 -18.02
N ASN A 181 -9.49 19.99 -18.21
CA ASN A 181 -9.00 21.17 -18.92
C ASN A 181 -9.49 21.17 -20.38
N ASP A 182 -9.40 20.02 -21.05
CA ASP A 182 -9.85 19.83 -22.42
C ASP A 182 -11.36 20.07 -22.59
N LEU A 183 -12.16 19.53 -21.68
CA LEU A 183 -13.63 19.55 -21.80
C LEU A 183 -14.28 20.86 -21.35
N PHE A 184 -13.71 21.54 -20.35
CA PHE A 184 -14.41 22.61 -19.64
C PHE A 184 -13.67 23.96 -19.61
N PHE A 185 -12.41 24.00 -20.04
CA PHE A 185 -11.57 25.19 -19.92
C PHE A 185 -10.88 25.58 -21.21
N GLU A 186 -11.32 25.04 -22.35
CA GLU A 186 -10.71 25.32 -23.66
C GLU A 186 -9.19 25.16 -23.62
N LYS A 187 -8.73 24.20 -22.80
CA LYS A 187 -7.31 23.88 -22.71
C LYS A 187 -6.50 25.07 -22.12
N GLU A 188 -7.09 26.03 -21.42
CA GLU A 188 -6.40 27.24 -20.93
C GLU A 188 -5.64 27.05 -19.60
N ILE A 189 -5.95 26.03 -18.80
CA ILE A 189 -5.23 25.80 -17.53
C ILE A 189 -3.81 25.31 -17.84
N GLU A 190 -2.80 25.96 -17.26
CA GLU A 190 -1.42 25.51 -17.31
C GLU A 190 -1.22 24.36 -16.30
N LEU A 191 -0.85 23.18 -16.81
CA LEU A 191 -0.61 21.99 -15.98
C LEU A 191 0.89 21.69 -15.91
N THR A 192 1.40 21.54 -14.68
CA THR A 192 2.77 21.09 -14.40
C THR A 192 2.72 19.83 -13.55
N PHE A 193 3.39 18.77 -14.02
CA PHE A 193 3.45 17.46 -13.37
C PHE A 193 4.87 17.19 -12.86
N ILE A 194 5.04 17.03 -11.56
CA ILE A 194 6.32 16.71 -10.92
C ILE A 194 6.30 15.23 -10.54
N GLU A 195 7.06 14.42 -11.28
CA GLU A 195 7.05 12.96 -11.14
C GLU A 195 8.44 12.38 -11.49
N PRO A 196 9.20 11.86 -10.51
CA PRO A 196 10.52 11.26 -10.75
C PRO A 196 10.48 9.94 -11.55
N TYR A 197 9.32 9.30 -11.68
CA TYR A 197 9.12 8.07 -12.43
C TYR A 197 7.91 8.19 -13.36
N PRO A 198 8.02 9.00 -14.43
CA PRO A 198 6.87 9.46 -15.22
C PRO A 198 6.36 8.41 -16.21
N GLU A 199 6.82 7.16 -16.18
CA GLU A 199 6.43 6.12 -17.16
C GLU A 199 4.93 5.89 -17.19
N ARG A 200 4.27 5.90 -16.02
CA ARG A 200 2.81 5.79 -15.94
C ARG A 200 2.14 7.02 -16.55
N LEU A 201 2.58 8.21 -16.19
CA LEU A 201 2.04 9.46 -16.72
C LEU A 201 2.16 9.49 -18.25
N TYR A 202 3.35 9.22 -18.78
CA TYR A 202 3.59 9.16 -20.22
C TYR A 202 2.78 8.09 -20.94
N SER A 203 2.42 6.98 -20.28
CA SER A 203 1.53 5.96 -20.85
C SER A 203 0.08 6.43 -21.00
N LEU A 204 -0.32 7.45 -20.25
CA LEU A 204 -1.65 8.07 -20.28
C LEU A 204 -1.72 9.29 -21.21
N MET A 205 -0.56 9.84 -21.60
CA MET A 205 -0.44 11.05 -22.41
C MET A 205 -0.33 10.72 -23.90
N SER A 206 -1.05 11.49 -24.72
CA SER A 206 -0.78 11.60 -26.15
C SER A 206 0.49 12.42 -26.42
N GLU A 207 0.99 12.40 -27.66
CA GLU A 207 2.12 13.27 -28.05
C GLU A 207 1.76 14.77 -27.98
N GLU A 208 0.50 15.13 -28.18
CA GLU A 208 0.04 16.51 -27.96
C GLU A 208 0.15 16.89 -26.49
N ASP A 209 -0.24 15.99 -25.58
CA ASP A 209 -0.19 16.27 -24.14
C ASP A 209 1.24 16.53 -23.65
N LYS A 210 2.20 15.75 -24.17
CA LYS A 210 3.62 15.87 -23.78
C LYS A 210 4.24 17.18 -24.24
N THR A 211 3.73 17.77 -25.32
CA THR A 211 4.21 19.07 -25.80
C THR A 211 3.51 20.23 -25.11
N ARG A 212 2.27 20.02 -24.65
CA ARG A 212 1.40 21.04 -24.08
C ARG A 212 1.55 21.24 -22.57
N ASN A 213 1.82 20.17 -21.84
CA ASN A 213 1.95 20.19 -20.39
C ASN A 213 3.42 20.08 -19.99
N GLU A 214 3.81 20.74 -18.90
CA GLU A 214 5.17 20.63 -18.38
C GLU A 214 5.29 19.37 -17.51
N VAL A 215 6.24 18.49 -17.84
CA VAL A 215 6.59 17.33 -17.00
C VAL A 215 8.01 17.52 -16.46
N ILE A 216 8.12 17.59 -15.13
CA ILE A 216 9.38 17.72 -14.42
C ILE A 216 9.73 16.34 -13.84
N ASP A 217 10.59 15.62 -14.56
CA ASP A 217 11.17 14.33 -14.16
C ASP A 217 12.22 14.51 -13.05
N LYS A 218 11.76 14.87 -11.85
CA LYS A 218 12.58 15.04 -10.64
C LYS A 218 11.75 14.73 -9.40
N ILE A 219 12.45 14.37 -8.32
CA ILE A 219 11.85 14.41 -6.99
C ILE A 219 11.48 15.86 -6.63
N VAL A 220 10.40 16.06 -5.88
CA VAL A 220 9.87 17.39 -5.55
C VAL A 220 10.90 18.29 -4.86
N GLN A 221 11.81 17.69 -4.08
CA GLN A 221 12.86 18.37 -3.34
C GLN A 221 13.89 19.08 -4.24
N ASP A 222 14.04 18.63 -5.49
CA ASP A 222 15.00 19.17 -6.46
C ASP A 222 14.37 20.23 -7.39
N VAL A 223 13.06 20.47 -7.27
CA VAL A 223 12.34 21.49 -8.03
C VAL A 223 12.55 22.86 -7.38
N ASN A 224 12.92 23.86 -8.18
CA ASN A 224 13.17 25.20 -7.67
C ASN A 224 11.90 25.81 -7.06
N LEU A 225 12.03 26.38 -5.86
CA LEU A 225 10.93 27.00 -5.13
C LEU A 225 10.23 28.14 -5.91
N GLU A 226 10.92 28.78 -6.86
CA GLU A 226 10.31 29.80 -7.73
C GLU A 226 9.10 29.26 -8.50
N LYS A 227 9.11 27.99 -8.90
CA LYS A 227 7.98 27.35 -9.61
C LYS A 227 6.68 27.43 -8.80
N TYR A 228 6.75 27.26 -7.48
CA TYR A 228 5.57 27.32 -6.61
C TYR A 228 5.12 28.76 -6.30
N LYS A 229 6.00 29.76 -6.45
CA LYS A 229 5.65 31.18 -6.29
C LYS A 229 4.82 31.70 -7.47
N GLU A 230 4.80 30.96 -8.57
CA GLU A 230 4.00 31.27 -9.76
C GLU A 230 2.50 31.01 -9.54
N LEU A 231 2.11 30.24 -8.51
CA LEU A 231 0.71 29.99 -8.15
C LEU A 231 0.08 31.25 -7.54
N GLU A 232 -1.04 31.67 -8.12
CA GLU A 232 -1.84 32.83 -7.75
C GLU A 232 -3.10 32.42 -6.97
N PRO A 233 -3.88 33.38 -6.42
CA PRO A 233 -5.14 33.06 -5.77
C PRO A 233 -6.06 32.20 -6.66
N ASN A 234 -6.66 31.15 -6.07
CA ASN A 234 -7.47 30.10 -6.70
C ASN A 234 -6.71 29.06 -7.54
N ASP A 235 -5.40 29.21 -7.75
CA ASP A 235 -4.58 28.14 -8.33
C ASP A 235 -4.41 26.98 -7.34
N ILE A 236 -4.04 25.81 -7.86
CA ILE A 236 -4.02 24.56 -7.11
C ILE A 236 -2.60 24.00 -7.05
N LEU A 237 -2.15 23.70 -5.83
CA LEU A 237 -1.06 22.75 -5.59
C LEU A 237 -1.68 21.41 -5.19
N PHE A 238 -1.55 20.40 -6.04
CA PHE A 238 -2.03 19.04 -5.78
C PHE A 238 -0.88 18.16 -5.29
N ILE A 239 -1.07 17.49 -4.16
CA ILE A 239 -0.04 16.70 -3.48
C ILE A 239 -0.58 15.29 -3.24
N ASP A 240 0.02 14.33 -3.93
CA ASP A 240 -0.12 12.89 -3.66
C ASP A 240 1.29 12.30 -3.54
N SER A 241 1.92 12.60 -2.40
CA SER A 241 3.33 12.33 -2.15
C SER A 241 3.57 10.96 -1.52
N SER A 242 4.71 10.73 -0.87
CA SER A 242 5.04 9.45 -0.25
C SER A 242 4.26 9.10 1.03
N HIS A 243 3.50 10.04 1.62
CA HIS A 243 2.75 9.89 2.88
C HIS A 243 3.61 9.58 4.13
N VAL A 244 4.94 9.66 4.00
CA VAL A 244 5.89 9.29 5.07
C VAL A 244 6.87 10.42 5.38
N VAL A 245 6.70 11.02 6.55
CA VAL A 245 7.64 11.91 7.20
C VAL A 245 8.82 11.12 7.77
N LYS A 246 9.99 11.40 7.23
CA LYS A 246 11.32 10.97 7.70
C LYS A 246 12.38 11.97 7.25
N THR A 247 13.60 11.85 7.76
CA THR A 247 14.74 12.67 7.33
C THR A 247 14.87 12.63 5.80
N GLY A 248 14.80 13.79 5.16
CA GLY A 248 14.91 13.92 3.70
C GLY A 248 13.61 13.72 2.91
N SER A 249 12.49 13.38 3.56
CA SER A 249 11.21 13.11 2.87
C SER A 249 10.68 14.30 2.07
N ASP A 250 9.81 14.00 1.11
CA ASP A 250 9.02 14.96 0.34
C ASP A 250 8.01 15.68 1.24
N VAL A 251 7.30 14.97 2.13
CA VAL A 251 6.31 15.57 3.05
C VAL A 251 6.94 16.69 3.88
N GLN A 252 8.10 16.47 4.50
CA GLN A 252 8.79 17.54 5.26
C GLN A 252 9.16 18.72 4.35
N HIS A 253 9.55 18.46 3.09
CA HIS A 253 10.01 19.49 2.18
C HIS A 253 8.84 20.35 1.72
N ILE A 254 7.73 19.70 1.39
CA ILE A 254 6.46 20.33 1.04
C ILE A 254 6.03 21.27 2.17
N ILE A 255 5.92 20.77 3.39
CA ILE A 255 5.44 21.56 4.54
C ILE A 255 6.43 22.68 4.92
N PHE A 256 7.74 22.41 4.95
CA PHE A 256 8.73 23.36 5.47
C PHE A 256 9.30 24.33 4.43
N LYS A 257 9.21 24.02 3.13
CA LYS A 257 9.85 24.82 2.07
C LYS A 257 8.85 25.29 1.02
N ILE A 258 7.91 24.45 0.59
CA ILE A 258 6.95 24.80 -0.47
C ILE A 258 5.79 25.62 0.08
N LEU A 259 5.05 25.10 1.07
CA LEU A 259 3.89 25.80 1.62
C LEU A 259 4.19 27.25 2.06
N PRO A 260 5.34 27.56 2.71
CA PRO A 260 5.66 28.92 3.12
C PRO A 260 5.79 29.92 1.97
N VAL A 261 6.18 29.49 0.75
CA VAL A 261 6.40 30.40 -0.38
C VAL A 261 5.16 30.66 -1.24
N LEU A 262 4.09 29.86 -1.06
CA LEU A 262 2.83 30.05 -1.79
C LEU A 262 2.21 31.43 -1.53
N LYS A 263 1.46 31.97 -2.48
CA LYS A 263 0.70 33.21 -2.26
C LYS A 263 -0.57 32.94 -1.45
N SER A 264 -1.06 33.95 -0.74
CA SER A 264 -2.38 33.89 -0.11
C SER A 264 -3.45 33.64 -1.19
N GLY A 265 -4.43 32.79 -0.89
CA GLY A 265 -5.48 32.40 -1.81
C GLY A 265 -5.23 31.13 -2.62
N VAL A 266 -4.00 30.60 -2.63
CA VAL A 266 -3.69 29.30 -3.27
C VAL A 266 -4.39 28.17 -2.51
N TYR A 267 -4.98 27.23 -3.24
CA TYR A 267 -5.55 26.00 -2.68
C TYR A 267 -4.54 24.87 -2.74
N ILE A 268 -4.51 24.06 -1.69
CA ILE A 268 -3.59 22.94 -1.55
C ILE A 268 -4.40 21.68 -1.31
N HIS A 269 -4.28 20.70 -2.19
CA HIS A 269 -4.88 19.38 -2.03
C HIS A 269 -3.84 18.41 -1.48
N PHE A 270 -4.14 17.78 -0.36
CA PHE A 270 -3.45 16.58 0.11
C PHE A 270 -4.33 15.37 -0.12
N HIS A 271 -3.83 14.40 -0.88
CA HIS A 271 -4.50 13.14 -1.13
C HIS A 271 -4.44 12.21 0.08
N ASP A 272 -5.37 11.27 0.19
CA ASP A 272 -5.37 10.20 1.21
C ASP A 272 -5.22 10.67 2.67
N ILE A 273 -5.75 11.86 2.97
CA ILE A 273 -5.83 12.38 4.35
C ILE A 273 -7.19 12.12 4.97
N PHE A 274 -7.21 11.58 6.18
CA PHE A 274 -8.43 11.19 6.87
C PHE A 274 -8.79 12.15 8.00
N TYR A 275 -10.05 12.13 8.41
CA TYR A 275 -10.52 12.73 9.66
C TYR A 275 -10.81 11.59 10.65
N PRO A 276 -10.47 11.71 11.96
CA PRO A 276 -9.81 12.81 12.65
C PRO A 276 -8.25 12.74 12.59
N PHE A 277 -7.68 12.57 11.40
CA PHE A 277 -6.24 12.37 11.15
C PHE A 277 -5.69 11.06 11.73
N GLU A 278 -6.36 9.97 11.40
CA GLU A 278 -5.97 8.60 11.72
C GLU A 278 -6.18 7.72 10.49
N TYR A 279 -5.21 6.87 10.17
CA TYR A 279 -5.29 6.03 8.98
C TYR A 279 -6.27 4.88 9.18
N PRO A 280 -6.94 4.40 8.11
CA PRO A 280 -7.86 3.27 8.22
C PRO A 280 -7.20 2.04 8.85
N LYS A 281 -7.88 1.43 9.83
CA LYS A 281 -7.40 0.21 10.52
C LYS A 281 -6.90 -0.87 9.56
N ASN A 282 -7.59 -1.10 8.45
CA ASN A 282 -7.19 -2.07 7.45
C ASN A 282 -5.84 -1.73 6.77
N TRP A 283 -5.55 -0.45 6.54
CA TRP A 283 -4.27 -0.01 5.96
C TRP A 283 -3.13 -0.21 6.96
N VAL A 284 -3.37 0.12 8.22
CA VAL A 284 -2.34 -0.03 9.26
C VAL A 284 -2.12 -1.52 9.63
N ILE A 285 -3.18 -2.27 9.91
CA ILE A 285 -3.07 -3.66 10.42
C ILE A 285 -2.80 -4.68 9.31
N ASN A 286 -3.55 -4.61 8.20
CA ASN A 286 -3.50 -5.64 7.16
C ASN A 286 -2.49 -5.29 6.06
N ARG A 287 -2.46 -4.04 5.60
CA ARG A 287 -1.44 -3.58 4.63
C ARG A 287 -0.09 -3.28 5.29
N LYS A 288 -0.05 -3.13 6.62
CA LYS A 288 1.15 -2.83 7.41
C LYS A 288 1.83 -1.53 6.99
N TRP A 289 1.04 -0.57 6.52
CA TRP A 289 1.54 0.76 6.20
C TRP A 289 1.80 1.52 7.50
N SER A 290 2.95 2.20 7.57
CA SER A 290 3.33 3.11 8.66
C SER A 290 3.42 4.54 8.14
N TRP A 291 2.40 4.94 7.36
CA TRP A 291 2.23 6.33 6.95
C TRP A 291 1.97 7.20 8.18
N ASN A 292 2.41 8.45 8.11
CA ASN A 292 2.34 9.38 9.23
C ASN A 292 2.08 10.84 8.80
N GLU A 293 1.71 11.07 7.54
CA GLU A 293 1.35 12.39 7.03
C GLU A 293 0.09 12.94 7.70
N ASP A 294 -0.93 12.12 7.97
CA ASP A 294 -2.13 12.51 8.73
C ASP A 294 -1.77 13.17 10.07
N TYR A 295 -0.96 12.50 10.89
CA TYR A 295 -0.57 13.02 12.20
C TYR A 295 0.27 14.30 12.09
N PHE A 296 1.11 14.38 11.05
CA PHE A 296 1.96 15.54 10.81
C PHE A 296 1.14 16.75 10.35
N LEU A 297 0.16 16.55 9.47
CA LEU A 297 -0.79 17.57 9.05
C LEU A 297 -1.70 18.00 10.19
N ARG A 298 -2.15 17.08 11.05
CA ARG A 298 -2.87 17.43 12.29
C ARG A 298 -2.04 18.39 13.12
N ALA A 299 -0.80 18.05 13.42
CA ALA A 299 0.10 18.92 14.20
C ALA A 299 0.36 20.26 13.51
N PHE A 300 0.52 20.27 12.18
CA PHE A 300 0.69 21.49 11.40
C PHE A 300 -0.53 22.42 11.43
N LEU A 301 -1.74 21.87 11.45
CA LEU A 301 -2.99 22.63 11.46
C LEU A 301 -3.41 23.08 12.86
N MET A 302 -2.99 22.36 13.91
CA MET A 302 -3.26 22.76 15.28
C MET A 302 -2.72 24.16 15.55
N TYR A 303 -3.62 25.06 15.96
CA TYR A 303 -3.36 26.47 16.25
C TYR A 303 -2.82 27.28 15.05
N ASN A 304 -2.97 26.75 13.84
CA ASN A 304 -2.53 27.42 12.62
C ASN A 304 -3.59 28.42 12.14
N ASN A 305 -3.15 29.64 11.84
CA ASN A 305 -4.01 30.70 11.31
C ASN A 305 -3.60 31.17 9.91
N GLN A 306 -2.56 30.58 9.33
CA GLN A 306 -2.03 30.90 7.98
C GLN A 306 -2.57 29.91 6.93
N PHE A 307 -3.08 28.76 7.37
CA PHE A 307 -3.67 27.74 6.53
C PHE A 307 -5.01 27.32 7.13
N GLN A 308 -6.06 27.36 6.31
CA GLN A 308 -7.41 27.04 6.73
C GLN A 308 -7.90 25.81 5.98
N ILE A 309 -8.66 24.95 6.66
CA ILE A 309 -9.39 23.87 5.99
C ILE A 309 -10.45 24.50 5.09
N ALA A 310 -10.37 24.22 3.80
CA ALA A 310 -11.37 24.59 2.81
C ALA A 310 -12.39 23.45 2.62
N LEU A 311 -11.92 22.20 2.64
CA LEU A 311 -12.74 21.00 2.53
C LEU A 311 -12.01 19.80 3.13
N SER A 312 -12.66 19.06 4.02
CA SER A 312 -12.26 17.71 4.42
C SER A 312 -13.38 16.76 4.02
N THR A 313 -13.11 15.93 3.01
CA THR A 313 -14.15 15.07 2.42
C THR A 313 -14.60 14.00 3.40
N LYS A 314 -13.65 13.47 4.18
CA LYS A 314 -13.89 12.49 5.24
C LYS A 314 -14.71 13.07 6.39
N TYR A 315 -14.36 14.27 6.88
CA TYR A 315 -15.15 14.95 7.92
C TYR A 315 -16.58 15.21 7.44
N LEU A 316 -16.74 15.82 6.27
CA LEU A 316 -18.06 16.12 5.75
C LEU A 316 -18.92 14.87 5.58
N TYR A 317 -18.35 13.79 5.04
CA TYR A 317 -19.08 12.54 4.86
C TYR A 317 -19.54 11.91 6.18
N GLU A 318 -18.70 11.96 7.22
CA GLU A 318 -19.00 11.28 8.49
C GLU A 318 -19.99 12.05 9.37
N TYR A 319 -20.02 13.38 9.26
CA TYR A 319 -20.78 14.22 10.19
C TYR A 319 -21.94 14.98 9.54
N HIS A 320 -22.14 14.86 8.22
CA HIS A 320 -23.22 15.55 7.49
C HIS A 320 -23.93 14.62 6.49
N ASP A 321 -25.13 14.15 6.87
CA ASP A 321 -25.95 13.24 6.06
C ASP A 321 -26.34 13.83 4.69
N GLU A 322 -26.36 15.16 4.54
CA GLU A 322 -26.64 15.83 3.26
C GLU A 322 -25.49 15.74 2.25
N VAL A 323 -24.32 15.24 2.66
CA VAL A 323 -23.12 15.13 1.82
C VAL A 323 -23.11 13.76 1.12
N ASP A 324 -23.66 13.72 -0.09
CA ASP A 324 -23.60 12.57 -0.98
C ASP A 324 -22.59 12.81 -2.11
N TYR A 325 -21.75 11.82 -2.41
CA TYR A 325 -20.78 11.86 -3.52
C TYR A 325 -21.31 11.11 -4.75
N LYS A 326 -22.59 11.34 -5.10
CA LYS A 326 -23.30 10.66 -6.19
C LYS A 326 -23.36 9.14 -6.01
N GLY A 327 -23.43 8.68 -4.76
CA GLY A 327 -23.42 7.26 -4.40
C GLY A 327 -22.09 6.54 -4.60
N TYR A 328 -21.00 7.26 -4.92
CA TYR A 328 -19.66 6.68 -5.03
C TYR A 328 -18.97 6.55 -3.67
N ASP A 329 -18.02 5.61 -3.59
CA ASP A 329 -17.09 5.54 -2.46
C ASP A 329 -16.37 6.88 -2.30
N ILE A 330 -16.26 7.37 -1.07
CA ILE A 330 -15.65 8.66 -0.82
C ILE A 330 -14.17 8.68 -1.19
N GLY A 331 -13.78 9.73 -1.93
CA GLY A 331 -12.37 10.08 -2.05
C GLY A 331 -11.89 10.72 -0.75
N ASN A 332 -10.76 10.30 -0.21
CA ASN A 332 -10.18 10.90 0.99
C ASN A 332 -9.22 12.00 0.56
N SER A 333 -9.55 13.24 0.91
CA SER A 333 -8.68 14.37 0.64
C SER A 333 -8.92 15.51 1.61
N LEU A 334 -7.86 16.25 1.87
CA LEU A 334 -7.89 17.48 2.63
C LEU A 334 -7.48 18.64 1.72
N TRP A 335 -8.39 19.59 1.54
CA TRP A 335 -8.13 20.84 0.85
C TRP A 335 -7.88 21.93 1.88
N LEU A 336 -6.72 22.56 1.77
CA LEU A 336 -6.35 23.74 2.51
C LEU A 336 -6.41 24.96 1.60
N LYS A 337 -6.56 26.13 2.21
CA LYS A 337 -6.35 27.43 1.57
C LYS A 337 -5.34 28.21 2.39
N LYS A 338 -4.31 28.74 1.73
CA LYS A 338 -3.39 29.70 2.37
C LYS A 338 -4.09 31.04 2.53
N VAL A 339 -3.99 31.66 3.71
CA VAL A 339 -4.63 32.96 4.01
C VAL A 339 -3.64 34.09 4.18
#